data_AF-A0A8D8YKN6-F1
#
_entry.id   AF-A0A8D8YKN6-F1
#
_cell.length_a   1.000
_cell.length_b   1.000
_cell.length_c   1.000
_cell.angle_alpha   90.00
_cell.angle_beta   90.00
_cell.angle_gamma   90.00
#
_symmetry.space_group_name_H-M   'P 1'
#
loop_
_entity.id
_entity.type
_entity.pdbx_description
1 polymer ?
#
loop_
_entity_poly.entity_id
_entity_poly.type
_entity_poly.pdbx_seq_one_letter_code
_entity_poly.pdbx_strand_id
1 'polypeptide(L)'
;PIKFFFFKPVRRLKRLFIGPKPLKSCKISPTIAHIGDTEPAKMRQNRSIIYSLSDWSKLHLYLSENQRFEDSVDRKRQEWANTREKSKQLKETFVGSKDEEKLKLKLQRDKEKYEKELKKNQEQRKRENLKIIEQTKLALKKNKDGWKALDSALRLADTLRERRKQLEFQEKIKQVEKDIEKKYADKIFQNAQEFQEEKLREKQEKFLRKNENFERATKSLQELWAERDRLRKIQIKEEIEEVARVKSEIKAIENAEKQKKEETKKIVEKITQESFELEMRKKEKEKIEEELDKATLHVIKQTTLEITNVKNKLMQERHNAEAEKRNRIQQHLASIMRAEENNEEERLKNDLAKAEQRYKEKQKLESDRRARMAKEKNDNFAEYERNIEEKEEAEKDIRKREMMKRLRMNEHDKVEMKKRIEMNREKKRLQRKDLDMQVEEIKFYTREARMADEEAVQRSALLWKMNDQEVLKYGDKVLRDCENKERPTLPVVKALDNFKKTNRLKAPRPKNLSQWKSDVMPTPFSVQLYK
;
A
#
# COMPACT_ATOMS: atom_id res chain seq x y z
N PRO A 1 -21.43 22.93 36.84
CA PRO A 1 -22.60 22.27 36.19
C PRO A 1 -22.14 21.01 35.41
N ILE A 2 -22.04 19.82 36.02
CA ILE A 2 -23.11 18.96 36.59
C ILE A 2 -23.98 18.31 35.51
N LYS A 3 -23.62 17.04 35.18
CA LYS A 3 -24.45 15.89 34.73
C LYS A 3 -25.27 16.06 33.43
N PHE A 4 -25.58 15.01 32.67
CA PHE A 4 -25.59 13.56 32.91
C PHE A 4 -24.89 12.81 31.72
N PHE A 5 -24.93 11.48 31.46
CA PHE A 5 -25.62 10.35 32.09
C PHE A 5 -24.91 8.97 31.86
N PHE A 6 -25.70 7.90 31.90
CA PHE A 6 -25.49 6.45 31.77
C PHE A 6 -24.31 5.83 30.95
N PHE A 7 -23.50 5.04 31.68
CA PHE A 7 -23.15 3.64 31.32
C PHE A 7 -24.42 2.75 31.37
N LYS A 8 -24.55 1.52 30.84
CA LYS A 8 -23.64 0.36 30.72
C LYS A 8 -24.28 -0.66 29.74
N PRO A 9 -23.58 -1.69 29.21
CA PRO A 9 -23.56 -2.97 29.93
C PRO A 9 -22.24 -3.78 29.78
N VAL A 10 -22.21 -5.00 30.34
CA VAL A 10 -21.00 -5.85 30.49
C VAL A 10 -21.21 -7.24 29.89
N ARG A 11 -20.22 -7.76 29.14
CA ARG A 11 -19.90 -9.19 28.92
C ARG A 11 -18.42 -9.29 28.50
N ARG A 12 -17.53 -9.75 29.38
CA ARG A 12 -17.11 -11.15 29.59
C ARG A 12 -16.54 -11.84 28.33
N LEU A 13 -15.23 -12.06 28.33
CA LEU A 13 -14.64 -13.40 28.11
C LEU A 13 -13.27 -13.48 28.80
N LYS A 14 -12.86 -14.70 29.22
CA LYS A 14 -11.67 -14.94 30.04
C LYS A 14 -10.52 -15.48 29.18
N ARG A 15 -9.28 -15.04 29.41
CA ARG A 15 -8.10 -15.86 29.11
C ARG A 15 -7.72 -16.66 30.36
N LEU A 16 -7.30 -17.91 30.16
CA LEU A 16 -7.03 -18.86 31.24
C LEU A 16 -5.58 -18.76 31.71
N PHE A 17 -5.38 -18.75 33.03
CA PHE A 17 -4.12 -19.16 33.63
C PHE A 17 -3.92 -20.67 33.39
N ILE A 18 -2.69 -21.07 33.07
CA ILE A 18 -2.24 -22.46 33.18
C ILE A 18 -1.17 -22.50 34.28
N GLY A 19 -1.62 -22.74 35.50
CA GLY A 19 -0.77 -23.24 36.58
C GLY A 19 -0.95 -24.76 36.70
N PRO A 20 0.07 -25.51 37.18
CA PRO A 20 -0.02 -26.96 37.32
C PRO A 20 -1.07 -27.35 38.36
N LYS A 21 -1.81 -28.44 38.10
CA LYS A 21 -2.71 -29.06 39.10
C LYS A 21 -2.04 -30.25 39.77
N PRO A 22 -2.19 -30.43 41.10
CA PRO A 22 -1.56 -31.52 41.83
C PRO A 22 -2.28 -32.86 41.63
N LEU A 23 -1.53 -33.95 41.81
CA LEU A 23 -2.08 -35.28 42.04
C LEU A 23 -2.97 -35.26 43.30
N LYS A 24 -4.10 -35.98 43.26
CA LYS A 24 -4.91 -36.28 44.45
C LYS A 24 -4.97 -37.77 44.70
N SER A 25 -4.82 -38.13 45.97
CA SER A 25 -4.89 -39.49 46.49
C SER A 25 -6.28 -40.12 46.35
N CYS A 26 -6.32 -41.41 46.01
CA CYS A 26 -7.37 -42.30 46.50
C CYS A 26 -6.83 -43.03 47.75
N LYS A 27 -7.67 -43.13 48.79
CA LYS A 27 -7.36 -43.88 50.01
C LYS A 27 -7.73 -45.36 49.79
N ILE A 28 -6.95 -46.27 50.36
CA ILE A 28 -7.39 -47.63 50.68
C ILE A 28 -7.10 -47.85 52.16
N SER A 29 -8.11 -48.23 52.92
CA SER A 29 -8.00 -48.71 54.30
C SER A 29 -8.25 -50.22 54.33
N PRO A 30 -7.71 -50.97 55.30
CA PRO A 30 -7.53 -52.41 55.16
C PRO A 30 -8.69 -53.25 55.72
N THR A 31 -8.75 -54.50 55.26
CA THR A 31 -9.41 -55.62 55.97
C THR A 31 -8.44 -56.79 56.00
N ILE A 32 -8.32 -57.45 57.17
CA ILE A 32 -7.40 -58.57 57.41
C ILE A 32 -8.14 -59.90 57.24
N ALA A 33 -7.48 -60.90 56.63
CA ALA A 33 -7.84 -62.32 56.71
C ALA A 33 -6.56 -63.17 56.64
N HIS A 34 -6.56 -64.32 57.31
CA HIS A 34 -5.36 -65.18 57.44
C HIS A 34 -5.18 -66.18 56.28
N ILE A 35 -3.90 -66.46 56.00
CA ILE A 35 -3.25 -67.77 55.80
C ILE A 35 -4.15 -68.94 55.36
N GLY A 36 -3.80 -69.55 54.22
CA GLY A 36 -4.22 -70.88 53.78
C GLY A 36 -3.32 -71.36 52.63
N ASP A 37 -2.92 -72.63 52.64
CA ASP A 37 -1.73 -73.12 51.93
C ASP A 37 -1.97 -73.79 50.56
N THR A 38 -0.88 -73.89 49.78
CA THR A 38 -0.59 -74.89 48.73
C THR A 38 -1.53 -75.10 47.53
N GLU A 39 -1.00 -74.76 46.34
CA GLU A 39 -1.15 -75.46 45.04
C GLU A 39 -2.52 -75.53 44.33
N PRO A 40 -2.55 -75.84 43.01
CA PRO A 40 -1.74 -75.24 41.95
C PRO A 40 -2.62 -74.55 40.88
N ALA A 41 -2.02 -73.69 40.06
CA ALA A 41 -2.75 -72.81 39.14
C ALA A 41 -3.47 -73.54 38.00
N LYS A 42 -4.81 -73.56 38.03
CA LYS A 42 -5.64 -73.91 36.86
C LYS A 42 -5.92 -72.67 36.01
N MET A 43 -5.96 -72.87 34.68
CA MET A 43 -6.02 -71.82 33.66
C MET A 43 -7.12 -70.76 33.92
N ARG A 44 -6.74 -69.48 33.93
CA ARG A 44 -7.64 -68.38 33.54
C ARG A 44 -7.38 -68.04 32.08
N GLN A 45 -8.37 -68.28 31.22
CA GLN A 45 -8.31 -67.91 29.81
C GLN A 45 -8.24 -66.39 29.66
N ASN A 46 -7.24 -65.89 28.92
CA ASN A 46 -7.24 -64.50 28.45
C ASN A 46 -8.37 -64.33 27.43
N ARG A 47 -9.53 -63.82 27.87
CA ARG A 47 -10.61 -63.42 26.98
C ARG A 47 -10.21 -62.15 26.22
N SER A 48 -9.57 -62.33 25.07
CA SER A 48 -9.41 -61.27 24.08
C SER A 48 -10.80 -60.75 23.67
N ILE A 49 -10.97 -59.42 23.64
CA ILE A 49 -12.20 -58.81 23.14
C ILE A 49 -12.16 -58.92 21.61
N ILE A 50 -12.80 -59.96 21.07
CA ILE A 50 -12.94 -60.16 19.63
C ILE A 50 -14.04 -59.22 19.13
N TYR A 51 -13.63 -58.03 18.67
CA TYR A 51 -14.51 -57.14 17.90
C TYR A 51 -14.97 -57.87 16.63
N SER A 52 -16.28 -57.78 16.32
CA SER A 52 -16.77 -58.29 15.05
C SER A 52 -16.22 -57.47 13.87
N LEU A 53 -16.27 -58.02 12.65
CA LEU A 53 -15.81 -57.30 11.45
C LEU A 53 -16.58 -55.99 11.20
N SER A 54 -17.84 -55.93 11.65
CA SER A 54 -18.68 -54.72 11.57
C SER A 54 -18.44 -53.74 12.73
N ASP A 55 -17.78 -54.15 13.82
CA ASP A 55 -17.35 -53.24 14.89
C ASP A 55 -15.95 -52.68 14.63
N TRP A 56 -15.05 -53.49 14.06
CA TRP A 56 -13.75 -53.03 13.56
C TRP A 56 -13.88 -51.90 12.53
N SER A 57 -14.85 -52.00 11.62
CA SER A 57 -15.13 -50.96 10.64
C SER A 57 -15.77 -49.69 11.24
N LYS A 58 -16.38 -49.76 12.42
CA LYS A 58 -16.80 -48.56 13.19
C LYS A 58 -15.60 -47.85 13.82
N LEU A 59 -14.57 -48.57 14.26
CA LEU A 59 -13.33 -47.96 14.78
C LEU A 59 -12.58 -47.14 13.71
N HIS A 60 -12.65 -47.55 12.44
CA HIS A 60 -12.08 -46.80 11.31
C HIS A 60 -12.62 -45.36 11.19
N LEU A 61 -13.84 -45.06 11.69
CA LEU A 61 -14.40 -43.71 11.72
C LEU A 61 -13.74 -42.79 12.74
N TYR A 62 -13.10 -43.35 13.78
CA TYR A 62 -12.43 -42.61 14.85
C TYR A 62 -10.90 -42.49 14.65
N LEU A 63 -10.31 -43.26 13.72
CA LEU A 63 -8.91 -43.09 13.33
C LEU A 63 -8.69 -41.75 12.60
N SER A 64 -7.56 -41.11 12.88
CA SER A 64 -7.17 -39.86 12.19
C SER A 64 -6.83 -40.11 10.70
N GLU A 65 -6.91 -39.07 9.88
CA GLU A 65 -6.72 -39.18 8.43
C GLU A 65 -5.32 -39.72 8.06
N ASN A 66 -4.28 -39.34 8.80
CA ASN A 66 -2.93 -39.87 8.65
C ASN A 66 -2.85 -41.37 8.97
N GLN A 67 -3.50 -41.84 10.05
CA GLN A 67 -3.52 -43.26 10.40
C GLN A 67 -4.28 -44.10 9.37
N ARG A 68 -5.38 -43.58 8.81
CA ARG A 68 -6.09 -44.23 7.69
C ARG A 68 -5.20 -44.33 6.44
N PHE A 69 -4.35 -43.32 6.20
CA PHE A 69 -3.38 -43.36 5.12
C PHE A 69 -2.31 -44.44 5.37
N GLU A 70 -1.74 -44.49 6.58
CA GLU A 70 -0.75 -45.51 6.99
C GLU A 70 -1.32 -46.93 6.89
N ASP A 71 -2.49 -47.20 7.46
CA ASP A 71 -3.21 -48.48 7.31
C ASP A 71 -3.41 -48.85 5.82
N SER A 72 -3.76 -47.88 4.97
CA SER A 72 -3.94 -48.12 3.54
C SER A 72 -2.63 -48.42 2.81
N VAL A 73 -1.50 -47.90 3.29
CA VAL A 73 -0.16 -48.14 2.74
C VAL A 73 0.36 -49.51 3.17
N ASP A 74 0.20 -49.89 4.44
CA ASP A 74 0.64 -51.20 4.92
C ASP A 74 -0.27 -52.34 4.42
N ARG A 75 -1.58 -52.12 4.26
CA ARG A 75 -2.47 -53.06 3.56
C ARG A 75 -2.02 -53.29 2.11
N LYS A 76 -1.71 -52.21 1.38
CA LYS A 76 -1.13 -52.29 0.02
C LYS A 76 0.23 -52.98 0.00
N ARG A 77 1.09 -52.78 1.02
CA ARG A 77 2.36 -53.52 1.15
C ARG A 77 2.16 -55.01 1.36
N GLN A 78 1.20 -55.42 2.20
CA GLN A 78 0.84 -56.82 2.39
C GLN A 78 0.28 -57.44 1.10
N GLU A 79 -0.61 -56.74 0.40
CA GLU A 79 -1.10 -57.15 -0.94
C GLU A 79 0.04 -57.29 -1.96
N TRP A 80 1.04 -56.39 -1.94
CA TRP A 80 2.21 -56.45 -2.81
C TRP A 80 3.15 -57.61 -2.44
N ALA A 81 3.35 -57.88 -1.15
CA ALA A 81 4.13 -59.02 -0.66
C ALA A 81 3.48 -60.35 -1.08
N ASN A 82 2.18 -60.52 -0.81
CA ASN A 82 1.41 -61.69 -1.20
C ASN A 82 1.41 -61.92 -2.72
N THR A 83 1.31 -60.84 -3.51
CA THR A 83 1.43 -60.88 -4.97
C THR A 83 2.83 -61.31 -5.42
N ARG A 84 3.87 -60.83 -4.74
CA ARG A 84 5.28 -61.18 -5.01
C ARG A 84 5.60 -62.63 -4.66
N GLU A 85 4.98 -63.20 -3.63
CA GLU A 85 5.12 -64.62 -3.26
C GLU A 85 4.38 -65.54 -4.21
N LYS A 86 3.14 -65.21 -4.59
CA LYS A 86 2.43 -65.91 -5.68
C LYS A 86 3.22 -65.86 -6.99
N SER A 87 3.91 -64.74 -7.26
CA SER A 87 4.82 -64.58 -8.40
C SER A 87 6.18 -65.31 -8.27
N LYS A 88 6.54 -65.84 -7.09
CA LYS A 88 7.63 -66.82 -6.93
C LYS A 88 7.14 -68.23 -7.22
N GLN A 89 6.01 -68.63 -6.62
CA GLN A 89 5.41 -69.95 -6.80
C GLN A 89 5.07 -70.24 -8.28
N LEU A 90 4.59 -69.21 -9.02
CA LEU A 90 4.39 -69.27 -10.48
C LEU A 90 5.67 -69.34 -11.32
N LYS A 91 6.85 -69.07 -10.74
CA LYS A 91 8.16 -69.25 -11.41
C LYS A 91 8.79 -70.60 -11.11
N GLU A 92 8.54 -71.14 -9.93
CA GLU A 92 9.02 -72.47 -9.52
C GLU A 92 8.30 -73.61 -10.27
N THR A 93 7.12 -73.34 -10.83
CA THR A 93 6.29 -74.30 -11.57
C THR A 93 6.42 -74.25 -13.10
N PHE A 94 7.06 -73.22 -13.68
CA PHE A 94 7.10 -73.02 -15.14
C PHE A 94 8.50 -73.29 -15.72
N VAL A 95 8.80 -74.55 -16.02
CA VAL A 95 10.10 -74.97 -16.55
C VAL A 95 10.22 -74.71 -18.06
N GLY A 96 10.89 -73.62 -18.41
CA GLY A 96 11.72 -73.55 -19.62
C GLY A 96 11.19 -72.75 -20.82
N SER A 97 11.98 -72.83 -21.89
CA SER A 97 11.85 -72.11 -23.17
C SER A 97 12.16 -70.60 -23.15
N LYS A 98 12.47 -70.09 -24.35
CA LYS A 98 13.07 -68.77 -24.65
C LYS A 98 12.21 -67.58 -24.22
N ASP A 99 10.95 -67.80 -23.89
CA ASP A 99 10.00 -66.72 -23.53
C ASP A 99 10.23 -66.18 -22.12
N GLU A 100 10.81 -66.96 -21.19
CA GLU A 100 11.33 -66.46 -19.91
C GLU A 100 12.46 -65.44 -20.13
N GLU A 101 13.38 -65.71 -21.06
CA GLU A 101 14.47 -64.78 -21.42
C GLU A 101 13.95 -63.56 -22.16
N LYS A 102 13.04 -63.73 -23.14
CA LYS A 102 12.37 -62.60 -23.80
C LYS A 102 11.61 -61.73 -22.78
N LEU A 103 10.96 -62.33 -21.78
CA LEU A 103 10.24 -61.60 -20.73
C LEU A 103 11.20 -60.85 -19.81
N LYS A 104 12.32 -61.47 -19.40
CA LYS A 104 13.39 -60.82 -18.62
C LYS A 104 14.04 -59.67 -19.40
N LEU A 105 14.35 -59.87 -20.68
CA LEU A 105 14.91 -58.86 -21.59
C LEU A 105 13.92 -57.74 -21.89
N LYS A 106 12.62 -58.05 -22.04
CA LYS A 106 11.55 -57.06 -22.18
C LYS A 106 11.40 -56.25 -20.89
N LEU A 107 11.41 -56.89 -19.72
CA LEU A 107 11.36 -56.22 -18.43
C LEU A 107 12.61 -55.34 -18.19
N GLN A 108 13.80 -55.76 -18.65
CA GLN A 108 15.01 -54.92 -18.65
C GLN A 108 14.85 -53.71 -19.59
N ARG A 109 14.42 -53.91 -20.83
CA ARG A 109 14.17 -52.83 -21.81
C ARG A 109 13.09 -51.85 -21.33
N ASP A 110 12.04 -52.34 -20.69
CA ASP A 110 10.94 -51.51 -20.17
C ASP A 110 11.33 -50.80 -18.87
N LYS A 111 12.19 -51.39 -18.02
CA LYS A 111 12.89 -50.67 -16.94
C LYS A 111 13.82 -49.58 -17.47
N GLU A 112 14.61 -49.88 -18.50
CA GLU A 112 15.49 -48.89 -19.14
C GLU A 112 14.69 -47.73 -19.73
N LYS A 113 13.57 -47.99 -20.41
CA LYS A 113 12.65 -46.94 -20.89
C LYS A 113 12.13 -46.11 -19.71
N TYR A 114 11.61 -46.77 -18.68
CA TYR A 114 11.09 -46.10 -17.48
C TYR A 114 12.17 -45.25 -16.79
N GLU A 115 13.41 -45.72 -16.70
CA GLU A 115 14.53 -44.94 -16.19
C GLU A 115 14.93 -43.77 -17.09
N LYS A 116 14.92 -43.95 -18.41
CA LYS A 116 15.21 -42.89 -19.39
C LYS A 116 14.11 -41.81 -19.35
N GLU A 117 12.85 -42.22 -19.22
CA GLU A 117 11.70 -41.33 -19.01
C GLU A 117 11.76 -40.64 -17.64
N LEU A 118 12.10 -41.35 -16.56
CA LEU A 118 12.27 -40.77 -15.23
C LEU A 118 13.41 -39.74 -15.21
N LYS A 119 14.55 -40.03 -15.85
CA LYS A 119 15.68 -39.10 -16.04
C LYS A 119 15.24 -37.88 -16.86
N LYS A 120 14.55 -38.07 -17.98
CA LYS A 120 13.98 -36.99 -18.82
C LYS A 120 12.99 -36.10 -18.05
N ASN A 121 12.09 -36.70 -17.28
CA ASN A 121 11.11 -35.99 -16.44
C ASN A 121 11.79 -35.24 -15.28
N GLN A 122 12.83 -35.81 -14.67
CA GLN A 122 13.65 -35.12 -13.68
C GLN A 122 14.42 -33.94 -14.29
N GLU A 123 14.96 -34.09 -15.51
CA GLU A 123 15.59 -32.98 -16.24
C GLU A 123 14.61 -31.88 -16.62
N GLN A 124 13.41 -32.24 -17.11
CA GLN A 124 12.35 -31.26 -17.39
C GLN A 124 11.97 -30.49 -16.12
N ARG A 125 11.69 -31.19 -15.02
CA ARG A 125 11.42 -30.56 -13.70
C ARG A 125 12.59 -29.70 -13.21
N LYS A 126 13.85 -30.10 -13.43
CA LYS A 126 15.03 -29.26 -13.12
C LYS A 126 15.04 -27.97 -13.96
N ARG A 127 14.80 -28.07 -15.27
CA ARG A 127 14.74 -26.92 -16.20
C ARG A 127 13.55 -26.00 -15.89
N GLU A 128 12.41 -26.55 -15.51
CA GLU A 128 11.21 -25.82 -15.07
C GLU A 128 11.44 -25.12 -13.73
N ASN A 129 11.98 -25.81 -12.73
CA ASN A 129 12.34 -25.22 -11.44
C ASN A 129 13.37 -24.08 -11.61
N LEU A 130 14.36 -24.21 -12.50
CA LEU A 130 15.28 -23.13 -12.83
C LEU A 130 14.57 -21.92 -13.42
N LYS A 131 13.66 -22.10 -14.39
CA LYS A 131 12.82 -21.01 -14.95
C LYS A 131 11.97 -20.34 -13.87
N ILE A 132 11.35 -21.12 -12.98
CA ILE A 132 10.54 -20.60 -11.85
C ILE A 132 11.41 -19.78 -10.89
N ILE A 133 12.61 -20.28 -10.54
CA ILE A 133 13.57 -19.58 -9.69
C ILE A 133 14.04 -18.27 -10.35
N GLU A 134 14.29 -18.26 -11.65
CA GLU A 134 14.65 -17.04 -12.40
C GLU A 134 13.50 -16.02 -12.46
N GLN A 135 12.27 -16.47 -12.74
CA GLN A 135 11.08 -15.62 -12.72
C GLN A 135 10.83 -15.03 -11.32
N THR A 136 10.97 -15.84 -10.27
CA THR A 136 10.84 -15.40 -8.88
C THR A 136 11.94 -14.39 -8.50
N LYS A 137 13.21 -14.66 -8.87
CA LYS A 137 14.31 -13.70 -8.71
C LYS A 137 14.03 -12.38 -9.44
N LEU A 138 13.47 -12.43 -10.65
CA LEU A 138 13.14 -11.24 -11.44
C LEU A 138 11.95 -10.46 -10.85
N ALA A 139 10.94 -11.14 -10.32
CA ALA A 139 9.83 -10.50 -9.60
C ALA A 139 10.31 -9.81 -8.30
N LEU A 140 11.13 -10.50 -7.50
CA LEU A 140 11.76 -9.93 -6.30
C LEU A 140 12.65 -8.72 -6.63
N LYS A 141 13.37 -8.75 -7.76
CA LYS A 141 14.15 -7.60 -8.25
C LYS A 141 13.25 -6.43 -8.67
N LYS A 142 12.19 -6.66 -9.45
CA LYS A 142 11.20 -5.62 -9.81
C LYS A 142 10.53 -4.96 -8.60
N ASN A 143 10.42 -5.67 -7.48
CA ASN A 143 9.89 -5.12 -6.24
C ASN A 143 10.87 -4.20 -5.47
N LYS A 144 12.16 -4.13 -5.84
CA LYS A 144 13.14 -3.17 -5.28
C LYS A 144 12.92 -1.78 -5.87
N ASP A 145 12.97 -0.72 -5.06
CA ASP A 145 12.59 0.63 -5.51
C ASP A 145 13.50 1.22 -6.60
N GLY A 146 14.78 0.86 -6.60
CA GLY A 146 15.70 1.19 -7.70
C GLY A 146 15.26 0.60 -9.05
N TRP A 147 14.68 -0.61 -9.06
CA TRP A 147 14.12 -1.22 -10.27
C TRP A 147 12.79 -0.59 -10.66
N LYS A 148 11.91 -0.27 -9.70
CA LYS A 148 10.65 0.48 -9.96
C LYS A 148 10.92 1.84 -10.60
N ALA A 149 11.92 2.57 -10.12
CA ALA A 149 12.30 3.87 -10.66
C ALA A 149 12.81 3.76 -12.12
N LEU A 150 13.58 2.71 -12.43
CA LEU A 150 14.06 2.45 -13.80
C LEU A 150 12.93 1.99 -14.74
N ASP A 151 12.03 1.11 -14.28
CA ASP A 151 10.85 0.67 -15.07
C ASP A 151 9.88 1.83 -15.33
N SER A 152 9.66 2.69 -14.34
CA SER A 152 8.88 3.94 -14.49
C SER A 152 9.53 4.91 -15.49
N ALA A 153 10.86 5.09 -15.41
CA ALA A 153 11.60 5.92 -16.37
C ALA A 153 11.60 5.33 -17.79
N LEU A 154 11.64 4.00 -17.93
CA LEU A 154 11.54 3.31 -19.21
C LEU A 154 10.16 3.50 -19.85
N ARG A 155 9.07 3.39 -19.07
CA ARG A 155 7.71 3.70 -19.53
C ARG A 155 7.58 5.16 -19.97
N LEU A 156 8.19 6.10 -19.25
CA LEU A 156 8.21 7.52 -19.65
C LEU A 156 9.03 7.74 -20.93
N ALA A 157 10.10 6.97 -21.16
CA ALA A 157 10.83 7.01 -22.42
C ALA A 157 10.01 6.42 -23.59
N ASP A 158 9.23 5.36 -23.35
CA ASP A 158 8.27 4.81 -24.33
C ASP A 158 7.18 5.83 -24.71
N THR A 159 6.50 6.45 -23.73
CA THR A 159 5.43 7.42 -24.02
C THR A 159 5.95 8.69 -24.69
N LEU A 160 7.19 9.13 -24.40
CA LEU A 160 7.81 10.25 -25.11
C LEU A 160 8.15 9.91 -26.57
N ARG A 161 8.62 8.68 -26.86
CA ARG A 161 8.81 8.21 -28.24
C ARG A 161 7.48 8.16 -28.99
N GLU A 162 6.44 7.62 -28.37
CA GLU A 162 5.10 7.55 -28.97
C GLU A 162 4.50 8.94 -29.20
N ARG A 163 4.67 9.88 -28.26
CA ARG A 163 4.24 11.26 -28.44
C ARG A 163 4.97 11.95 -29.59
N ARG A 164 6.27 11.67 -29.79
CA ARG A 164 7.01 12.14 -30.96
C ARG A 164 6.41 11.60 -32.26
N LYS A 165 6.14 10.30 -32.35
CA LYS A 165 5.50 9.69 -33.55
C LYS A 165 4.08 10.23 -33.81
N GLN A 166 3.33 10.58 -32.76
CA GLN A 166 2.05 11.27 -32.90
C GLN A 166 2.20 12.67 -33.50
N LEU A 167 3.22 13.44 -33.11
CA LEU A 167 3.49 14.76 -33.67
C LEU A 167 3.89 14.66 -35.15
N GLU A 168 4.81 13.75 -35.49
CA GLU A 168 5.22 13.45 -36.87
C GLU A 168 4.05 12.98 -37.76
N PHE A 169 3.01 12.37 -37.16
CA PHE A 169 1.77 12.02 -37.86
C PHE A 169 0.79 13.20 -37.97
N GLN A 170 0.66 14.03 -36.92
CA GLN A 170 -0.15 15.25 -36.96
C GLN A 170 0.38 16.29 -37.96
N GLU A 171 1.69 16.35 -38.17
CA GLU A 171 2.31 17.19 -39.21
C GLU A 171 1.95 16.70 -40.62
N LYS A 172 1.97 15.37 -40.85
CA LYS A 172 1.54 14.78 -42.13
C LYS A 172 0.06 15.01 -42.41
N ILE A 173 -0.81 14.91 -41.40
CA ILE A 173 -2.24 15.26 -41.55
C ILE A 173 -2.38 16.72 -41.99
N LYS A 174 -1.76 17.67 -41.30
CA LYS A 174 -1.78 19.11 -41.66
C LYS A 174 -1.25 19.40 -43.05
N GLN A 175 -0.32 18.59 -43.55
CA GLN A 175 0.24 18.74 -44.89
C GLN A 175 -0.74 18.23 -45.96
N VAL A 176 -1.41 17.10 -45.71
CA VAL A 176 -2.51 16.59 -46.55
C VAL A 176 -3.72 17.53 -46.55
N GLU A 177 -4.10 18.09 -45.40
CA GLU A 177 -5.17 19.09 -45.27
C GLU A 177 -4.89 20.30 -46.17
N LYS A 178 -3.69 20.89 -46.07
CA LYS A 178 -3.26 22.01 -46.95
C LYS A 178 -3.25 21.67 -48.43
N ASP A 179 -2.90 20.44 -48.80
CA ASP A 179 -2.89 20.00 -50.20
C ASP A 179 -4.30 19.66 -50.72
N ILE A 180 -5.29 19.46 -49.85
CA ILE A 180 -6.72 19.43 -50.19
C ILE A 180 -7.26 20.86 -50.32
N GLU A 181 -6.94 21.75 -49.38
CA GLU A 181 -7.33 23.17 -49.40
C GLU A 181 -6.88 23.86 -50.70
N LYS A 182 -5.62 23.67 -51.12
CA LYS A 182 -5.11 24.17 -52.41
C LYS A 182 -5.94 23.68 -53.59
N LYS A 183 -6.13 22.35 -53.73
CA LYS A 183 -6.90 21.77 -54.85
C LYS A 183 -8.34 22.26 -54.90
N TYR A 184 -8.93 22.58 -53.73
CA TYR A 184 -10.26 23.17 -53.65
C TYR A 184 -10.26 24.64 -54.08
N ALA A 185 -9.27 25.43 -53.65
CA ALA A 185 -9.08 26.81 -54.09
C ALA A 185 -8.77 26.91 -55.60
N ASP A 186 -7.90 26.05 -56.12
CA ASP A 186 -7.58 25.93 -57.55
C ASP A 186 -8.84 25.64 -58.38
N LYS A 187 -9.71 24.75 -57.88
CA LYS A 187 -11.00 24.45 -58.53
C LYS A 187 -11.98 25.63 -58.48
N ILE A 188 -12.05 26.37 -57.37
CA ILE A 188 -12.86 27.61 -57.30
C ILE A 188 -12.34 28.64 -58.30
N PHE A 189 -11.01 28.78 -58.42
CA PHE A 189 -10.38 29.69 -59.37
C PHE A 189 -10.69 29.30 -60.82
N GLN A 190 -10.57 28.01 -61.18
CA GLN A 190 -10.95 27.49 -62.49
C GLN A 190 -12.44 27.76 -62.81
N ASN A 191 -13.36 27.38 -61.92
CA ASN A 191 -14.78 27.67 -62.07
C ASN A 191 -15.06 29.17 -62.28
N ALA A 192 -14.32 30.05 -61.59
CA ALA A 192 -14.46 31.50 -61.73
C ALA A 192 -13.91 32.03 -63.06
N GLN A 193 -12.84 31.44 -63.60
CA GLN A 193 -12.34 31.74 -64.95
C GLN A 193 -13.32 31.26 -66.03
N GLU A 194 -13.82 30.02 -65.93
CA GLU A 194 -14.82 29.46 -66.84
C GLU A 194 -16.07 30.34 -66.92
N PHE A 195 -16.59 30.80 -65.78
CA PHE A 195 -17.73 31.72 -65.73
C PHE A 195 -17.41 33.11 -66.34
N GLN A 196 -16.19 33.62 -66.20
CA GLN A 196 -15.78 34.86 -66.85
C GLN A 196 -15.68 34.69 -68.37
N GLU A 197 -15.13 33.58 -68.86
CA GLU A 197 -15.13 33.25 -70.28
C GLU A 197 -16.54 33.08 -70.83
N GLU A 198 -17.42 32.35 -70.14
CA GLU A 198 -18.82 32.19 -70.52
C GLU A 198 -19.53 33.55 -70.60
N LYS A 199 -19.30 34.45 -69.63
CA LYS A 199 -19.82 35.83 -69.67
C LYS A 199 -19.24 36.68 -70.81
N LEU A 200 -18.02 36.41 -71.27
CA LEU A 200 -17.44 37.06 -72.45
C LEU A 200 -18.06 36.51 -73.74
N ARG A 201 -18.21 35.18 -73.87
CA ARG A 201 -18.88 34.52 -75.01
C ARG A 201 -20.35 34.96 -75.11
N GLU A 202 -21.08 34.99 -74.01
CA GLU A 202 -22.47 35.47 -73.95
C GLU A 202 -22.58 36.95 -74.38
N LYS A 203 -21.62 37.80 -73.99
CA LYS A 203 -21.55 39.20 -74.46
C LYS A 203 -21.25 39.29 -75.95
N GLN A 204 -20.32 38.48 -76.46
CA GLN A 204 -19.97 38.43 -77.89
C GLN A 204 -21.16 37.96 -78.73
N GLU A 205 -21.84 36.88 -78.34
CA GLU A 205 -23.09 36.44 -79.01
C GLU A 205 -24.17 37.52 -78.98
N LYS A 206 -24.41 38.16 -77.83
CA LYS A 206 -25.39 39.25 -77.71
C LYS A 206 -25.00 40.47 -78.55
N PHE A 207 -23.71 40.72 -78.76
CA PHE A 207 -23.22 41.76 -79.67
C PHE A 207 -23.44 41.37 -81.13
N LEU A 208 -23.06 40.15 -81.54
CA LEU A 208 -23.27 39.64 -82.89
C LEU A 208 -24.76 39.62 -83.27
N ARG A 209 -25.64 39.07 -82.43
CA ARG A 209 -27.10 39.06 -82.64
C ARG A 209 -27.68 40.49 -82.71
N LYS A 210 -27.13 41.45 -81.95
CA LYS A 210 -27.50 42.87 -82.07
C LYS A 210 -27.05 43.46 -83.41
N ASN A 211 -25.84 43.15 -83.85
CA ASN A 211 -25.32 43.62 -85.14
C ASN A 211 -26.11 43.03 -86.32
N GLU A 212 -26.41 41.72 -86.31
CA GLU A 212 -27.30 41.09 -87.30
C GLU A 212 -28.67 41.77 -87.35
N ASN A 213 -29.30 42.02 -86.19
CA ASN A 213 -30.60 42.68 -86.14
C ASN A 213 -30.52 44.13 -86.62
N PHE A 214 -29.43 44.84 -86.34
CA PHE A 214 -29.18 46.18 -86.87
C PHE A 214 -28.98 46.17 -88.39
N GLU A 215 -28.20 45.22 -88.92
CA GLU A 215 -28.05 45.03 -90.37
C GLU A 215 -29.39 44.72 -91.06
N ARG A 216 -30.21 43.83 -90.49
CA ARG A 216 -31.56 43.54 -91.01
C ARG A 216 -32.45 44.79 -90.98
N ALA A 217 -32.40 45.57 -89.91
CA ALA A 217 -33.14 46.82 -89.80
C ALA A 217 -32.67 47.90 -90.80
N THR A 218 -31.35 48.03 -91.02
CA THR A 218 -30.81 48.97 -92.01
C THR A 218 -31.15 48.56 -93.45
N LYS A 219 -31.11 47.26 -93.78
CA LYS A 219 -31.58 46.73 -95.07
C LYS A 219 -33.07 47.01 -95.29
N SER A 220 -33.91 46.73 -94.30
CA SER A 220 -35.34 47.07 -94.36
C SER A 220 -35.61 48.58 -94.49
N LEU A 221 -34.83 49.44 -93.82
CA LEU A 221 -34.90 50.89 -94.00
C LEU A 221 -34.47 51.33 -95.40
N GLN A 222 -33.44 50.71 -95.98
CA GLN A 222 -33.00 50.97 -97.36
C GLN A 222 -34.06 50.53 -98.38
N GLU A 223 -34.70 49.38 -98.17
CA GLU A 223 -35.83 48.90 -98.97
C GLU A 223 -37.02 49.86 -98.89
N LEU A 224 -37.40 50.30 -97.68
CA LEU A 224 -38.46 51.29 -97.46
C LEU A 224 -38.12 52.67 -98.07
N TRP A 225 -36.86 53.09 -98.07
CA TRP A 225 -36.43 54.31 -98.75
C TRP A 225 -36.43 54.17 -100.27
N ALA A 226 -35.98 53.03 -100.81
CA ALA A 226 -36.03 52.76 -102.25
C ALA A 226 -37.48 52.68 -102.76
N GLU A 227 -38.39 52.09 -101.99
CA GLU A 227 -39.82 52.04 -102.34
C GLU A 227 -40.49 53.41 -102.16
N ARG A 228 -40.15 54.17 -101.11
CA ARG A 228 -40.56 55.58 -100.98
C ARG A 228 -40.11 56.41 -102.19
N ASP A 229 -38.88 56.25 -102.67
CA ASP A 229 -38.38 57.00 -103.82
C ASP A 229 -38.94 56.50 -105.16
N ARG A 230 -39.38 55.23 -105.26
CA ARG A 230 -40.20 54.74 -106.38
C ARG A 230 -41.58 55.39 -106.36
N LEU A 231 -42.29 55.30 -105.24
CA LEU A 231 -43.60 55.94 -105.04
C LEU A 231 -43.53 57.44 -105.27
N ARG A 232 -42.48 58.12 -104.80
CA ARG A 232 -42.26 59.56 -105.04
C ARG A 232 -41.99 59.88 -106.52
N LYS A 233 -41.33 58.99 -107.27
CA LYS A 233 -41.14 59.14 -108.73
C LYS A 233 -42.41 58.82 -109.53
N ILE A 234 -43.34 58.05 -108.97
CA ILE A 234 -44.68 57.83 -109.52
C ILE A 234 -45.53 59.07 -109.21
N GLN A 235 -45.61 59.50 -107.96
CA GLN A 235 -46.29 60.72 -107.52
C GLN A 235 -45.80 61.95 -108.29
N ILE A 236 -44.50 62.16 -108.50
CA ILE A 236 -44.01 63.32 -109.30
C ILE A 236 -44.48 63.25 -110.76
N LYS A 237 -44.71 62.06 -111.34
CA LYS A 237 -45.30 61.94 -112.69
C LYS A 237 -46.80 62.22 -112.66
N GLU A 238 -47.51 61.63 -111.70
CA GLU A 238 -48.94 61.87 -111.48
C GLU A 238 -49.21 63.36 -111.20
N GLU A 239 -48.40 64.01 -110.36
CA GLU A 239 -48.38 65.46 -110.10
C GLU A 239 -48.06 66.28 -111.36
N ILE A 240 -47.21 65.80 -112.28
CA ILE A 240 -46.96 66.50 -113.56
C ILE A 240 -48.17 66.37 -114.51
N GLU A 241 -48.81 65.20 -114.56
CA GLU A 241 -50.01 64.93 -115.36
C GLU A 241 -51.27 65.59 -114.76
N GLU A 242 -51.34 65.72 -113.44
CA GLU A 242 -52.32 66.53 -112.73
C GLU A 242 -52.01 68.02 -112.91
N VAL A 243 -50.79 68.51 -112.74
CA VAL A 243 -50.46 69.92 -113.02
C VAL A 243 -50.71 70.28 -114.49
N ALA A 244 -50.65 69.33 -115.42
CA ALA A 244 -51.14 69.53 -116.79
C ALA A 244 -52.67 69.66 -116.87
N ARG A 245 -53.43 68.74 -116.26
CA ARG A 245 -54.91 68.81 -116.15
C ARG A 245 -55.37 70.05 -115.40
N VAL A 246 -54.88 70.27 -114.19
CA VAL A 246 -55.10 71.43 -113.33
C VAL A 246 -54.65 72.73 -114.00
N LYS A 247 -53.67 72.75 -114.93
CA LYS A 247 -53.43 73.96 -115.77
C LYS A 247 -54.50 74.18 -116.84
N SER A 248 -55.17 73.14 -117.32
CA SER A 248 -56.35 73.29 -118.19
C SER A 248 -57.61 73.64 -117.38
N GLU A 249 -57.77 73.09 -116.18
CA GLU A 249 -58.87 73.41 -115.27
C GLU A 249 -58.72 74.79 -114.64
N ILE A 250 -57.51 75.23 -114.24
CA ILE A 250 -57.25 76.60 -113.80
C ILE A 250 -57.58 77.59 -114.91
N LYS A 251 -57.34 77.28 -116.19
CA LYS A 251 -57.82 78.14 -117.30
C LYS A 251 -59.35 78.19 -117.41
N ALA A 252 -60.08 77.17 -116.94
CA ALA A 252 -61.54 77.21 -116.82
C ALA A 252 -62.00 77.89 -115.51
N ILE A 253 -61.27 77.72 -114.41
CA ILE A 253 -61.57 78.26 -113.08
C ILE A 253 -61.21 79.75 -112.99
N GLU A 254 -60.17 80.24 -113.67
CA GLU A 254 -59.89 81.69 -113.82
C GLU A 254 -60.99 82.41 -114.61
N ASN A 255 -61.78 81.68 -115.40
CA ASN A 255 -63.00 82.21 -116.03
C ASN A 255 -64.22 82.16 -115.10
N ALA A 256 -64.17 81.38 -114.01
CA ALA A 256 -65.27 81.18 -113.04
C ALA A 256 -65.06 81.88 -111.68
N GLU A 257 -63.83 82.01 -111.16
CA GLU A 257 -63.54 82.78 -109.94
C GLU A 257 -63.71 84.29 -110.15
N LYS A 258 -63.54 84.76 -111.39
CA LYS A 258 -63.98 86.09 -111.84
C LYS A 258 -65.49 86.31 -111.67
N GLN A 259 -66.27 85.25 -111.44
CA GLN A 259 -67.71 85.26 -111.18
C GLN A 259 -68.04 84.98 -109.69
N LYS A 260 -67.03 84.85 -108.80
CA LYS A 260 -67.23 84.40 -107.40
C LYS A 260 -66.46 85.12 -106.30
N LYS A 261 -65.33 85.77 -106.58
CA LYS A 261 -64.61 86.54 -105.54
C LYS A 261 -65.37 87.78 -105.02
N GLU A 262 -66.54 88.05 -105.59
CA GLU A 262 -67.52 89.05 -105.19
C GLU A 262 -68.33 88.66 -103.92
N GLU A 263 -68.27 87.40 -103.44
CA GLU A 263 -69.25 86.86 -102.46
C GLU A 263 -68.91 86.97 -100.94
N THR A 264 -67.67 86.69 -100.47
CA THR A 264 -67.43 86.17 -99.09
C THR A 264 -67.00 87.18 -97.99
N LYS A 265 -65.79 87.06 -97.37
CA LYS A 265 -65.09 88.07 -96.51
C LYS A 265 -65.68 88.49 -95.10
N LYS A 266 -66.05 87.59 -94.14
CA LYS A 266 -67.02 87.94 -93.03
C LYS A 266 -66.93 87.50 -91.51
N ILE A 267 -66.02 86.64 -90.94
CA ILE A 267 -66.47 85.65 -89.89
C ILE A 267 -65.92 85.54 -88.40
N VAL A 268 -64.76 86.06 -87.93
CA VAL A 268 -63.88 85.33 -86.92
C VAL A 268 -63.84 85.84 -85.41
N GLU A 269 -62.87 85.36 -84.58
CA GLU A 269 -62.27 85.88 -83.29
C GLU A 269 -62.88 85.46 -81.90
N LYS A 270 -62.11 85.01 -80.81
CA LYS A 270 -62.42 85.18 -79.32
C LYS A 270 -61.58 84.67 -78.04
N ILE A 271 -61.18 83.39 -77.73
CA ILE A 271 -61.15 82.80 -76.30
C ILE A 271 -59.80 82.24 -75.66
N THR A 272 -59.50 82.32 -74.31
CA THR A 272 -58.64 81.40 -73.40
C THR A 272 -58.40 81.87 -71.90
N GLN A 273 -58.07 81.01 -70.86
CA GLN A 273 -57.31 81.27 -69.53
C GLN A 273 -57.32 80.14 -68.37
N GLU A 274 -56.45 80.20 -67.29
CA GLU A 274 -56.47 79.66 -65.82
C GLU A 274 -55.70 78.37 -65.18
N SER A 275 -55.24 78.37 -63.85
CA SER A 275 -54.96 77.25 -62.78
C SER A 275 -53.54 76.91 -62.08
N PHE A 276 -53.42 76.41 -60.77
CA PHE A 276 -52.15 75.99 -59.95
C PHE A 276 -52.27 75.27 -58.48
N GLU A 277 -51.17 74.71 -57.83
CA GLU A 277 -50.74 74.64 -56.32
C GLU A 277 -50.62 73.37 -55.28
N LEU A 278 -49.57 73.34 -54.37
CA LEU A 278 -49.32 72.80 -52.92
C LEU A 278 -48.80 71.36 -52.36
N GLU A 279 -48.01 71.29 -51.23
CA GLU A 279 -47.37 70.10 -50.47
C GLU A 279 -46.81 70.40 -48.99
N MET A 280 -46.53 69.44 -48.01
CA MET A 280 -45.44 69.44 -46.90
C MET A 280 -45.48 68.44 -45.63
N ARG A 281 -44.29 68.02 -45.10
CA ARG A 281 -43.77 67.69 -43.68
C ARG A 281 -44.30 66.57 -42.69
N LYS A 282 -43.40 65.68 -42.15
CA LYS A 282 -43.55 64.82 -40.89
C LYS A 282 -42.28 63.95 -40.52
N LYS A 283 -41.49 64.10 -39.39
CA LYS A 283 -40.15 63.39 -39.28
C LYS A 283 -39.28 63.18 -37.97
N GLU A 284 -39.75 62.89 -36.73
CA GLU A 284 -38.90 63.13 -35.49
C GLU A 284 -38.52 62.05 -34.42
N LYS A 285 -38.95 60.77 -34.39
CA LYS A 285 -39.07 60.01 -33.11
C LYS A 285 -37.97 59.01 -32.59
N GLU A 286 -36.83 58.75 -33.25
CA GLU A 286 -36.05 57.49 -33.07
C GLU A 286 -34.85 57.46 -32.08
N LYS A 287 -34.89 58.03 -30.85
CA LYS A 287 -33.64 58.26 -30.04
C LYS A 287 -33.57 57.79 -28.56
N ILE A 288 -34.30 56.76 -28.13
CA ILE A 288 -34.45 56.48 -26.66
C ILE A 288 -33.88 55.14 -26.14
N GLU A 289 -33.71 54.10 -26.96
CA GLU A 289 -33.62 52.72 -26.41
C GLU A 289 -32.21 52.21 -26.01
N GLU A 290 -31.13 52.96 -26.22
CA GLU A 290 -29.74 52.47 -26.09
C GLU A 290 -29.20 52.29 -24.64
N GLU A 291 -29.93 52.68 -23.59
CA GLU A 291 -29.36 52.76 -22.22
C GLU A 291 -29.44 51.48 -21.37
N LEU A 292 -30.25 50.49 -21.76
CA LEU A 292 -30.63 49.36 -20.87
C LEU A 292 -29.55 48.27 -20.64
N ASP A 293 -28.65 48.03 -21.59
CA ASP A 293 -27.81 46.81 -21.60
C ASP A 293 -26.68 46.75 -20.55
N LYS A 294 -26.45 47.81 -19.78
CA LYS A 294 -25.31 47.88 -18.84
C LYS A 294 -25.48 47.06 -17.54
N ALA A 295 -26.67 46.52 -17.28
CA ALA A 295 -27.00 45.85 -16.01
C ALA A 295 -26.51 44.38 -15.90
N THR A 296 -26.35 43.66 -17.01
CA THR A 296 -26.15 42.19 -17.00
C THR A 296 -24.76 41.72 -16.55
N LEU A 297 -23.75 42.59 -16.57
CA LEU A 297 -22.35 42.23 -16.28
C LEU A 297 -22.02 41.96 -14.80
N HIS A 298 -22.93 42.26 -13.86
CA HIS A 298 -22.63 42.13 -12.42
C HIS A 298 -22.69 40.68 -11.91
N VAL A 299 -23.57 39.84 -12.45
CA VAL A 299 -23.94 38.52 -11.88
C VAL A 299 -22.78 37.49 -11.96
N ILE A 300 -21.98 37.55 -13.02
CA ILE A 300 -20.95 36.53 -13.33
C ILE A 300 -19.79 36.51 -12.31
N LYS A 301 -19.62 37.56 -11.49
CA LYS A 301 -18.52 37.65 -10.51
C LYS A 301 -18.72 36.86 -9.21
N GLN A 302 -19.93 36.41 -8.87
CA GLN A 302 -20.18 35.75 -7.58
C GLN A 302 -19.89 34.22 -7.60
N THR A 303 -20.11 33.54 -8.72
CA THR A 303 -20.04 32.06 -8.79
C THR A 303 -18.63 31.47 -8.78
N THR A 304 -17.59 32.29 -8.93
CA THR A 304 -16.19 31.83 -8.98
C THR A 304 -15.50 31.76 -7.61
N LEU A 305 -16.12 32.29 -6.55
CA LEU A 305 -15.53 32.39 -5.19
C LEU A 305 -15.80 31.19 -4.28
N GLU A 306 -16.78 30.34 -4.60
CA GLU A 306 -17.17 29.21 -3.74
C GLU A 306 -16.31 27.95 -3.99
N ILE A 307 -15.94 27.72 -5.25
CA ILE A 307 -15.21 26.51 -5.71
C ILE A 307 -13.81 26.38 -5.06
N THR A 308 -13.18 27.49 -4.69
CA THR A 308 -11.86 27.51 -4.04
C THR A 308 -11.90 27.09 -2.56
N ASN A 309 -13.02 27.31 -1.86
CA ASN A 309 -13.12 27.11 -0.41
C ASN A 309 -13.32 25.64 0.02
N VAL A 310 -13.87 24.80 -0.85
CA VAL A 310 -14.07 23.36 -0.57
C VAL A 310 -12.75 22.58 -0.59
N LYS A 311 -11.81 22.97 -1.47
CA LYS A 311 -10.58 22.22 -1.76
C LYS A 311 -9.55 22.22 -0.63
N ASN A 312 -9.55 23.26 0.21
CA ASN A 312 -8.52 23.46 1.24
C ASN A 312 -8.80 22.72 2.57
N LYS A 313 -10.06 22.43 2.90
CA LYS A 313 -10.41 21.83 4.20
C LYS A 313 -10.02 20.34 4.32
N LEU A 314 -10.14 19.57 3.23
CA LEU A 314 -9.92 18.11 3.25
C LEU A 314 -8.44 17.67 3.39
N MET A 315 -7.48 18.61 3.28
CA MET A 315 -6.04 18.31 3.33
C MET A 315 -5.42 18.41 4.73
N GLN A 316 -6.06 19.13 5.67
CA GLN A 316 -5.47 19.37 7.01
C GLN A 316 -5.78 18.23 8.00
N GLU A 317 -6.95 17.61 7.91
CA GLU A 317 -7.42 16.59 8.88
C GLU A 317 -6.55 15.32 8.89
N ARG A 318 -5.86 15.00 7.79
CA ARG A 318 -4.97 13.83 7.69
C ARG A 318 -3.61 14.01 8.36
N HIS A 319 -3.18 15.24 8.70
CA HIS A 319 -1.86 15.47 9.31
C HIS A 319 -1.86 15.29 10.84
N ASN A 320 -3.01 15.38 11.49
CA ASN A 320 -3.14 15.26 12.95
C ASN A 320 -3.19 13.81 13.47
N ALA A 321 -2.95 12.81 12.61
CA ALA A 321 -2.64 11.44 13.01
C ALA A 321 -1.51 11.34 14.08
N GLU A 322 -0.47 12.17 13.90
CA GLU A 322 0.90 11.93 14.35
C GLU A 322 1.14 11.75 15.88
N ALA A 323 0.56 12.66 16.66
CA ALA A 323 1.28 13.25 17.80
C ALA A 323 0.86 12.78 19.20
N GLU A 324 -0.45 12.71 19.48
CA GLU A 324 -0.94 12.59 20.87
C GLU A 324 -0.62 11.24 21.55
N LYS A 325 -0.25 10.22 20.77
CA LYS A 325 0.11 8.88 21.29
C LYS A 325 1.49 8.81 21.95
N ARG A 326 2.36 9.82 21.80
CA ARG A 326 3.73 9.77 22.37
C ARG A 326 3.85 10.36 23.78
N ASN A 327 3.03 11.35 24.14
CA ASN A 327 3.28 12.14 25.37
C ASN A 327 2.77 11.48 26.67
N ARG A 328 1.90 10.45 26.60
CA ARG A 328 1.33 9.80 27.80
C ARG A 328 2.21 8.71 28.44
N ILE A 329 3.35 8.38 27.83
CA ILE A 329 4.31 7.41 28.38
C ILE A 329 5.44 8.12 29.15
N GLN A 330 5.60 9.43 28.97
CA GLN A 330 6.66 10.21 29.60
C GLN A 330 6.30 10.75 30.99
N GLN A 331 5.06 10.56 31.46
CA GLN A 331 4.66 10.83 32.85
C GLN A 331 5.07 9.68 33.78
N HIS A 332 6.40 9.51 33.82
CA HIS A 332 7.23 8.85 34.83
C HIS A 332 6.56 8.89 36.23
N LEU A 333 6.47 7.80 36.99
CA LEU A 333 7.61 7.25 37.76
C LEU A 333 8.40 8.34 38.56
N ALA A 334 7.73 9.42 38.98
CA ALA A 334 8.35 10.57 39.65
C ALA A 334 7.79 10.91 41.04
N SER A 335 6.68 10.27 41.48
CA SER A 335 5.93 10.66 42.69
C SER A 335 5.81 9.55 43.76
N ILE A 336 6.70 8.54 43.74
CA ILE A 336 6.57 7.31 44.56
C ILE A 336 7.74 7.12 45.56
N MET A 337 8.66 8.10 45.72
CA MET A 337 9.98 7.84 46.33
C MET A 337 10.51 8.84 47.39
N ARG A 338 9.69 9.54 48.19
CA ARG A 338 10.19 10.33 49.37
C ARG A 338 9.19 10.37 50.55
N ALA A 339 9.61 9.84 51.72
CA ALA A 339 8.98 9.88 53.06
C ALA A 339 7.60 9.19 53.18
N GLU A 340 7.28 8.31 54.14
CA GLU A 340 8.01 7.72 55.30
C GLU A 340 8.13 8.59 56.59
N GLU A 341 7.94 7.92 57.75
CA GLU A 341 8.18 8.33 59.16
C GLU A 341 7.33 9.45 59.83
N ASN A 342 6.44 9.08 60.77
CA ASN A 342 6.58 9.41 62.22
C ASN A 342 5.42 8.94 63.16
N ASN A 343 5.83 8.66 64.41
CA ASN A 343 5.09 8.59 65.71
C ASN A 343 4.32 7.33 66.19
N GLU A 344 4.75 6.87 67.38
CA GLU A 344 4.09 5.99 68.37
C GLU A 344 4.01 6.78 69.71
N GLU A 345 3.02 6.58 70.61
CA GLU A 345 3.20 7.01 72.05
C GLU A 345 2.24 6.47 73.16
N GLU A 346 1.10 5.83 72.87
CA GLU A 346 0.06 5.56 73.90
C GLU A 346 0.10 4.15 74.56
N ARG A 347 0.98 3.87 75.55
CA ARG A 347 1.10 2.47 76.07
C ARG A 347 1.49 2.12 77.53
N LEU A 348 1.33 2.99 78.55
CA LEU A 348 1.79 2.70 79.94
C LEU A 348 0.80 3.10 81.06
N LYS A 349 0.64 2.25 82.12
CA LYS A 349 0.63 2.66 83.56
C LYS A 349 0.35 1.58 84.65
N ASN A 350 -0.68 0.72 84.55
CA ASN A 350 -1.36 0.14 85.75
C ASN A 350 -1.07 -1.34 86.09
N ASP A 351 -0.76 -1.66 87.37
CA ASP A 351 -0.92 -2.98 88.04
C ASP A 351 -0.60 -2.87 89.57
N LEU A 352 -1.01 -3.82 90.46
CA LEU A 352 -0.35 -4.08 91.78
C LEU A 352 -0.80 -5.34 92.62
N ALA A 353 -1.52 -5.19 93.76
CA ALA A 353 -1.19 -5.94 95.00
C ALA A 353 -2.33 -6.66 95.79
N LYS A 354 -1.92 -7.61 96.68
CA LYS A 354 -2.69 -8.42 97.69
C LYS A 354 -1.70 -9.26 98.54
N ALA A 355 -1.83 -9.37 99.88
CA ALA A 355 -1.34 -10.50 100.75
C ALA A 355 -1.43 -10.23 102.29
N GLU A 356 -1.72 -11.23 103.16
CA GLU A 356 -1.17 -11.49 104.54
C GLU A 356 -1.91 -12.61 105.36
N GLN A 357 -1.47 -12.91 106.61
CA GLN A 357 -1.97 -13.83 107.68
C GLN A 357 -1.71 -15.38 107.57
N ARG A 358 -1.14 -16.08 108.61
CA ARG A 358 -1.28 -17.58 108.84
C ARG A 358 -0.62 -18.41 110.01
N TYR A 359 0.11 -17.88 111.02
CA TYR A 359 1.36 -18.59 111.49
C TYR A 359 1.46 -19.71 112.59
N LYS A 360 0.91 -19.62 113.81
CA LYS A 360 1.71 -19.84 115.07
C LYS A 360 1.88 -21.25 115.69
N GLU A 361 0.97 -22.21 115.54
CA GLU A 361 0.39 -22.93 116.71
C GLU A 361 1.16 -24.15 117.32
N LYS A 362 2.49 -24.29 117.17
CA LYS A 362 3.19 -25.62 117.19
C LYS A 362 3.82 -26.19 118.49
N GLN A 363 3.73 -25.55 119.65
CA GLN A 363 4.92 -25.52 120.56
C GLN A 363 5.18 -26.65 121.60
N LYS A 364 4.27 -27.60 121.91
CA LYS A 364 4.42 -28.48 123.11
C LYS A 364 4.86 -29.95 122.89
N LEU A 365 5.03 -30.43 121.65
CA LEU A 365 5.44 -31.81 121.33
C LEU A 365 6.97 -32.04 121.53
N GLU A 366 7.55 -31.49 122.61
CA GLU A 366 8.92 -30.98 122.54
C GLU A 366 9.87 -31.32 123.70
N SER A 367 9.40 -31.74 124.88
CA SER A 367 10.29 -32.02 126.03
C SER A 367 10.94 -33.40 125.93
N ASP A 368 10.16 -34.47 126.01
CA ASP A 368 10.67 -35.83 126.26
C ASP A 368 11.29 -36.43 124.99
N ARG A 369 10.84 -35.90 123.84
CA ARG A 369 11.53 -35.96 122.56
C ARG A 369 13.01 -35.62 122.70
N ARG A 370 13.39 -34.57 123.45
CA ARG A 370 14.80 -34.11 123.56
C ARG A 370 15.73 -35.14 124.19
N ALA A 371 15.25 -36.03 125.06
CA ALA A 371 16.11 -36.97 125.79
C ALA A 371 16.51 -38.18 124.94
N ARG A 372 15.55 -38.83 124.27
CA ARG A 372 15.88 -39.88 123.27
C ARG A 372 16.60 -39.26 122.08
N MET A 373 16.10 -38.11 121.58
CA MET A 373 16.82 -37.30 120.60
C MET A 373 18.08 -36.61 121.17
N ALA A 374 18.60 -36.91 122.36
CA ALA A 374 19.94 -36.50 122.76
C ALA A 374 20.94 -37.60 122.43
N LYS A 375 20.63 -38.85 122.78
CA LYS A 375 21.49 -40.00 122.43
C LYS A 375 21.36 -40.33 120.94
N GLU A 376 20.14 -40.40 120.42
CA GLU A 376 19.90 -40.52 118.97
C GLU A 376 20.52 -39.33 118.22
N LYS A 377 20.57 -38.11 118.80
CA LYS A 377 21.34 -37.02 118.15
C LYS A 377 22.81 -37.36 118.08
N ASN A 378 23.48 -37.75 119.17
CA ASN A 378 24.92 -37.97 119.14
C ASN A 378 25.30 -39.12 118.20
N ASP A 379 24.55 -40.23 118.24
CA ASP A 379 24.81 -41.39 117.38
C ASP A 379 24.50 -41.05 115.90
N ASN A 380 23.34 -40.42 115.61
CA ASN A 380 23.04 -39.92 114.25
C ASN A 380 23.96 -38.77 113.82
N PHE A 381 24.58 -38.01 114.74
CA PHE A 381 25.47 -36.89 114.42
C PHE A 381 26.84 -37.41 113.97
N ALA A 382 27.39 -38.41 114.67
CA ALA A 382 28.58 -39.12 114.21
C ALA A 382 28.33 -39.86 112.88
N GLU A 383 27.12 -40.42 112.68
CA GLU A 383 26.75 -41.01 111.38
C GLU A 383 26.54 -39.93 110.30
N TYR A 384 26.00 -38.76 110.66
CA TYR A 384 25.77 -37.60 109.80
C TYR A 384 27.07 -36.90 109.38
N GLU A 385 28.06 -36.78 110.27
CA GLU A 385 29.39 -36.28 109.94
C GLU A 385 30.07 -37.18 108.91
N ARG A 386 30.11 -38.51 109.13
CA ARG A 386 30.61 -39.47 108.12
C ARG A 386 29.82 -39.40 106.81
N ASN A 387 28.49 -39.31 106.89
CA ASN A 387 27.61 -39.12 105.74
C ASN A 387 27.80 -37.76 105.04
N ILE A 388 28.33 -36.75 105.72
CA ILE A 388 28.72 -35.46 105.12
C ILE A 388 30.08 -35.62 104.45
N GLU A 389 31.06 -36.25 105.11
CA GLU A 389 32.38 -36.50 104.54
C GLU A 389 32.27 -37.33 103.25
N GLU A 390 31.55 -38.45 103.26
CA GLU A 390 31.28 -39.27 102.07
C GLU A 390 30.50 -38.49 100.99
N LYS A 391 29.53 -37.65 101.35
CA LYS A 391 28.79 -36.81 100.37
C LYS A 391 29.65 -35.70 99.81
N GLU A 392 30.51 -35.09 100.62
CA GLU A 392 31.46 -34.09 100.18
C GLU A 392 32.52 -34.71 99.26
N GLU A 393 33.03 -35.90 99.56
CA GLU A 393 33.93 -36.63 98.67
C GLU A 393 33.24 -37.02 97.37
N ALA A 394 32.01 -37.56 97.43
CA ALA A 394 31.20 -37.85 96.26
C ALA A 394 30.91 -36.59 95.44
N GLU A 395 30.60 -35.45 96.08
CA GLU A 395 30.43 -34.16 95.40
C GLU A 395 31.73 -33.64 94.80
N LYS A 396 32.86 -33.71 95.52
CA LYS A 396 34.19 -33.37 95.00
C LYS A 396 34.49 -34.22 93.76
N ASP A 397 34.14 -35.50 93.77
CA ASP A 397 34.33 -36.41 92.63
C ASP A 397 33.34 -36.18 91.47
N ILE A 398 32.08 -35.88 91.75
CA ILE A 398 31.10 -35.46 90.73
C ILE A 398 31.56 -34.16 90.07
N ARG A 399 31.99 -33.16 90.86
CA ARG A 399 32.54 -31.88 90.36
C ARG A 399 33.80 -32.10 89.53
N LYS A 400 34.73 -32.99 89.94
CA LYS A 400 35.89 -33.42 89.13
C LYS A 400 35.45 -34.04 87.79
N ARG A 401 34.53 -35.02 87.82
CA ARG A 401 34.02 -35.73 86.63
C ARG A 401 33.31 -34.77 85.67
N GLU A 402 32.49 -33.85 86.20
CA GLU A 402 31.86 -32.79 85.42
C GLU A 402 32.87 -31.84 84.80
N MET A 403 33.87 -31.38 85.57
CA MET A 403 34.92 -30.51 85.04
C MET A 403 35.68 -31.20 83.89
N MET A 404 36.07 -32.46 84.06
CA MET A 404 36.71 -33.25 83.00
C MET A 404 35.79 -33.46 81.78
N LYS A 405 34.48 -33.64 81.99
CA LYS A 405 33.49 -33.71 80.89
C LYS A 405 33.38 -32.37 80.16
N ARG A 406 33.28 -31.25 80.88
CA ARG A 406 33.22 -29.88 80.31
C ARG A 406 34.50 -29.54 79.55
N LEU A 407 35.68 -29.95 80.05
CA LEU A 407 36.96 -29.79 79.34
C LEU A 407 36.99 -30.59 78.04
N ARG A 408 36.63 -31.88 78.06
CA ARG A 408 36.53 -32.72 76.85
C ARG A 408 35.54 -32.17 75.82
N MET A 409 34.39 -31.67 76.26
CA MET A 409 33.43 -30.99 75.37
C MET A 409 34.04 -29.72 74.77
N ASN A 410 34.66 -28.85 75.59
CA ASN A 410 35.31 -27.64 75.10
C ASN A 410 36.45 -27.92 74.10
N GLU A 411 37.16 -29.04 74.24
CA GLU A 411 38.19 -29.48 73.28
C GLU A 411 37.56 -30.00 71.99
N HIS A 412 36.53 -30.84 72.09
CA HIS A 412 35.74 -31.33 70.96
C HIS A 412 35.14 -30.17 70.14
N ASP A 413 34.51 -29.21 70.82
CA ASP A 413 33.84 -28.07 70.20
C ASP A 413 34.85 -27.10 69.57
N LYS A 414 36.06 -26.94 70.14
CA LYS A 414 37.17 -26.23 69.50
C LYS A 414 37.65 -26.93 68.21
N VAL A 415 37.69 -28.27 68.20
CA VAL A 415 38.06 -29.05 67.01
C VAL A 415 36.96 -28.98 65.93
N GLU A 416 35.69 -29.10 66.32
CA GLU A 416 34.55 -28.89 65.43
C GLU A 416 34.51 -27.47 64.86
N MET A 417 34.70 -26.45 65.68
CA MET A 417 34.70 -25.04 65.25
C MET A 417 35.82 -24.79 64.23
N LYS A 418 37.03 -25.33 64.45
CA LYS A 418 38.13 -25.29 63.48
C LYS A 418 37.73 -25.96 62.15
N LYS A 419 37.22 -27.19 62.19
CA LYS A 419 36.75 -27.93 60.99
C LYS A 419 35.65 -27.16 60.24
N ARG A 420 34.67 -26.59 60.96
CA ARG A 420 33.58 -25.77 60.38
C ARG A 420 34.11 -24.48 59.75
N ILE A 421 35.11 -23.82 60.34
CA ILE A 421 35.76 -22.64 59.76
C ILE A 421 36.55 -23.02 58.50
N GLU A 422 37.26 -24.14 58.52
CA GLU A 422 38.07 -24.64 57.40
C GLU A 422 37.19 -25.04 56.20
N MET A 423 36.16 -25.87 56.43
CA MET A 423 35.14 -26.21 55.41
C MET A 423 34.48 -24.96 54.82
N ASN A 424 34.17 -23.95 55.63
CA ASN A 424 33.59 -22.68 55.14
C ASN A 424 34.60 -21.83 54.34
N ARG A 425 35.89 -21.88 54.68
CA ARG A 425 36.96 -21.24 53.89
C ARG A 425 37.13 -21.95 52.55
N GLU A 426 37.18 -23.27 52.54
CA GLU A 426 37.30 -24.07 51.32
C GLU A 426 36.09 -23.88 50.40
N LYS A 427 34.87 -23.97 50.93
CA LYS A 427 33.64 -23.68 50.17
C LYS A 427 33.66 -22.30 49.53
N LYS A 428 34.13 -21.26 50.25
CA LYS A 428 34.30 -19.90 49.69
C LYS A 428 35.38 -19.83 48.61
N ARG A 429 36.47 -20.62 48.70
CA ARG A 429 37.50 -20.70 47.66
C ARG A 429 37.00 -21.41 46.40
N LEU A 430 36.20 -22.46 46.54
CA LEU A 430 35.54 -23.14 45.42
C LEU A 430 34.52 -22.21 44.74
N GLN A 431 33.58 -21.66 45.50
CA GLN A 431 32.58 -20.70 44.99
C GLN A 431 33.22 -19.50 44.27
N ARG A 432 34.38 -19.02 44.74
CA ARG A 432 35.12 -17.98 44.03
C ARG A 432 35.66 -18.46 42.68
N LYS A 433 36.28 -19.64 42.60
CA LYS A 433 36.71 -20.22 41.32
C LYS A 433 35.54 -20.40 40.36
N ASP A 434 34.40 -20.88 40.84
CA ASP A 434 33.20 -21.09 40.03
C ASP A 434 32.68 -19.77 39.44
N LEU A 435 32.67 -18.69 40.24
CA LEU A 435 32.31 -17.35 39.79
C LEU A 435 33.36 -16.73 38.84
N ASP A 436 34.65 -16.91 39.12
CA ASP A 436 35.73 -16.41 38.27
C ASP A 436 35.66 -17.11 36.88
N MET A 437 35.39 -18.43 36.82
CA MET A 437 35.12 -19.17 35.57
C MET A 437 33.87 -18.67 34.83
N GLN A 438 32.73 -18.52 35.52
CA GLN A 438 31.50 -17.99 34.90
C GLN A 438 31.70 -16.58 34.31
N VAL A 439 32.50 -15.75 34.96
CA VAL A 439 32.87 -14.42 34.44
C VAL A 439 33.75 -14.51 33.20
N GLU A 440 34.60 -15.55 33.06
CA GLU A 440 35.36 -15.81 31.84
C GLU A 440 34.51 -16.38 30.70
N GLU A 441 33.59 -17.31 30.99
CA GLU A 441 32.58 -17.81 30.05
C GLU A 441 31.71 -16.66 29.50
N ILE A 442 31.20 -15.80 30.38
CA ILE A 442 30.39 -14.63 29.99
C ILE A 442 31.19 -13.66 29.12
N LYS A 443 32.47 -13.41 29.43
CA LYS A 443 33.36 -12.59 28.57
C LYS A 443 33.56 -13.25 27.21
N PHE A 444 33.75 -14.57 27.15
CA PHE A 444 33.92 -15.32 25.92
C PHE A 444 32.68 -15.22 25.03
N TYR A 445 31.49 -15.60 25.53
CA TYR A 445 30.23 -15.50 24.78
C TYR A 445 29.89 -14.06 24.39
N THR A 446 30.20 -13.06 25.23
CA THR A 446 30.02 -11.63 24.88
C THR A 446 30.94 -11.23 23.71
N ARG A 447 32.14 -11.81 23.62
CA ARG A 447 33.07 -11.58 22.51
C ARG A 447 32.61 -12.26 21.23
N GLU A 448 32.18 -13.52 21.30
CA GLU A 448 31.62 -14.24 20.16
C GLU A 448 30.38 -13.54 19.59
N ALA A 449 29.45 -13.09 20.46
CA ALA A 449 28.27 -12.34 20.04
C ALA A 449 28.63 -11.06 19.29
N ARG A 450 29.60 -10.28 19.79
CA ARG A 450 30.10 -9.07 19.10
C ARG A 450 30.74 -9.39 17.75
N MET A 451 31.56 -10.44 17.66
CA MET A 451 32.14 -10.87 16.38
C MET A 451 31.04 -11.28 15.39
N ALA A 452 30.02 -12.03 15.83
CA ALA A 452 28.90 -12.44 15.00
C ALA A 452 28.05 -11.25 14.51
N ASP A 453 27.81 -10.25 15.37
CA ASP A 453 27.14 -8.99 15.02
C ASP A 453 27.97 -8.16 14.03
N GLU A 454 29.28 -8.00 14.27
CA GLU A 454 30.19 -7.31 13.36
C GLU A 454 30.23 -7.99 11.98
N GLU A 455 30.33 -9.31 11.93
CA GLU A 455 30.21 -10.08 10.69
C GLU A 455 28.81 -9.92 10.05
N ALA A 456 27.72 -9.87 10.83
CA ALA A 456 26.37 -9.69 10.30
C ALA A 456 26.18 -8.30 9.66
N VAL A 457 26.76 -7.26 10.27
CA VAL A 457 26.82 -5.90 9.72
C VAL A 457 27.68 -5.87 8.46
N GLN A 458 28.87 -6.49 8.45
CA GLN A 458 29.73 -6.59 7.28
C GLN A 458 29.06 -7.34 6.12
N ARG A 459 28.47 -8.51 6.39
CA ARG A 459 27.68 -9.29 5.41
C ARG A 459 26.52 -8.47 4.84
N SER A 460 25.79 -7.73 5.69
CA SER A 460 24.70 -6.85 5.25
C SER A 460 25.19 -5.71 4.35
N ALA A 461 26.30 -5.05 4.71
CA ALA A 461 26.90 -4.00 3.90
C ALA A 461 27.42 -4.50 2.54
N LEU A 462 27.97 -5.73 2.49
CA LEU A 462 28.35 -6.38 1.23
C LEU A 462 27.11 -6.69 0.37
N LEU A 463 26.04 -7.23 0.95
CA LEU A 463 24.78 -7.48 0.25
C LEU A 463 24.16 -6.18 -0.30
N TRP A 464 24.23 -5.06 0.43
CA TRP A 464 23.76 -3.77 -0.05
C TRP A 464 24.59 -3.27 -1.24
N LYS A 465 25.93 -3.30 -1.16
CA LYS A 465 26.82 -2.98 -2.29
C LYS A 465 26.54 -3.86 -3.53
N MET A 466 26.27 -5.15 -3.34
CA MET A 466 25.91 -6.06 -4.43
C MET A 466 24.54 -5.70 -5.03
N ASN A 467 23.54 -5.35 -4.21
CA ASN A 467 22.24 -4.87 -4.68
C ASN A 467 22.37 -3.57 -5.50
N ASP A 468 23.20 -2.62 -5.07
CA ASP A 468 23.47 -1.38 -5.82
C ASP A 468 24.08 -1.70 -7.19
N GLN A 469 25.07 -2.60 -7.25
CA GLN A 469 25.63 -3.07 -8.51
C GLN A 469 24.59 -3.77 -9.41
N GLU A 470 23.64 -4.52 -8.87
CA GLU A 470 22.54 -5.10 -9.66
C GLU A 470 21.64 -4.02 -10.29
N VAL A 471 21.30 -2.97 -9.53
CA VAL A 471 20.49 -1.85 -10.03
C VAL A 471 21.24 -1.09 -11.13
N LEU A 472 22.53 -0.82 -10.93
CA LEU A 472 23.36 -0.13 -11.92
C LEU A 472 23.49 -0.96 -13.21
N LYS A 473 23.84 -2.25 -13.12
CA LYS A 473 23.92 -3.16 -14.28
C LYS A 473 22.57 -3.26 -15.03
N TYR A 474 21.45 -3.24 -14.31
CA TYR A 474 20.13 -3.20 -14.94
C TYR A 474 19.86 -1.85 -15.63
N GLY A 475 20.21 -0.73 -14.99
CA GLY A 475 20.07 0.60 -15.60
C GLY A 475 20.92 0.78 -16.85
N ASP A 476 22.17 0.30 -16.86
CA ASP A 476 23.04 0.32 -18.03
C ASP A 476 22.47 -0.55 -19.17
N LYS A 477 21.83 -1.68 -18.85
CA LYS A 477 21.06 -2.46 -19.83
C LYS A 477 19.86 -1.66 -20.36
N VAL A 478 19.08 -1.01 -19.48
CA VAL A 478 17.90 -0.22 -19.87
C VAL A 478 18.29 1.00 -20.72
N LEU A 479 19.46 1.60 -20.50
CA LEU A 479 20.01 2.65 -21.38
C LEU A 479 20.28 2.11 -22.80
N ARG A 480 20.99 0.97 -22.92
CA ARG A 480 21.21 0.31 -24.22
C ARG A 480 19.90 -0.11 -24.89
N ASP A 481 18.95 -0.66 -24.13
CA ASP A 481 17.61 -1.02 -24.61
C ASP A 481 16.78 0.21 -25.04
N CYS A 482 17.12 1.43 -24.57
CA CYS A 482 16.56 2.69 -25.05
C CYS A 482 17.25 3.18 -26.34
N GLU A 483 18.59 3.19 -26.36
CA GLU A 483 19.40 3.59 -27.51
C GLU A 483 19.07 2.74 -28.75
N ASN A 484 19.07 1.41 -28.59
CA ASN A 484 18.71 0.42 -29.61
C ASN A 484 17.25 0.52 -30.13
N LYS A 485 16.41 1.37 -29.52
CA LYS A 485 14.98 1.52 -29.83
C LYS A 485 14.56 2.98 -29.99
N GLU A 486 15.53 3.86 -30.23
CA GLU A 486 15.35 5.31 -30.47
C GLU A 486 14.53 6.01 -29.37
N ARG A 487 14.62 5.51 -28.13
CA ARG A 487 13.91 6.07 -26.98
C ARG A 487 14.75 7.19 -26.38
N PRO A 488 14.15 8.32 -25.95
CA PRO A 488 14.88 9.35 -25.23
C PRO A 488 15.48 8.75 -23.95
N THR A 489 16.81 8.79 -23.83
CA THR A 489 17.55 8.20 -22.69
C THR A 489 17.45 9.03 -21.41
N LEU A 490 17.16 10.34 -21.53
CA LEU A 490 17.14 11.32 -20.45
C LEU A 490 16.31 10.91 -19.20
N PRO A 491 15.11 10.31 -19.30
CA PRO A 491 14.37 9.82 -18.12
C PRO A 491 15.16 8.77 -17.33
N VAL A 492 15.79 7.82 -18.03
CA VAL A 492 16.55 6.71 -17.43
C VAL A 492 17.86 7.22 -16.83
N VAL A 493 18.57 8.13 -17.53
CA VAL A 493 19.76 8.81 -16.99
C VAL A 493 19.41 9.58 -15.72
N LYS A 494 18.29 10.33 -15.71
CA LYS A 494 17.82 11.08 -14.53
C LYS A 494 17.42 10.17 -13.36
N ALA A 495 16.80 9.02 -13.64
CA ALA A 495 16.50 8.00 -12.63
C ALA A 495 17.79 7.40 -12.02
N LEU A 496 18.79 7.05 -12.85
CA LEU A 496 20.09 6.57 -12.41
C LEU A 496 20.86 7.61 -11.58
N ASP A 497 20.84 8.88 -11.98
CA ASP A 497 21.51 9.93 -11.22
C ASP A 497 20.80 10.26 -9.91
N ASN A 498 19.49 10.06 -9.82
CA ASN A 498 18.76 10.16 -8.56
C ASN A 498 19.04 8.95 -7.66
N PHE A 499 19.04 7.72 -8.18
CA PHE A 499 19.44 6.52 -7.43
C PHE A 499 20.87 6.65 -6.86
N LYS A 500 21.82 7.11 -7.69
CA LYS A 500 23.22 7.35 -7.28
C LYS A 500 23.37 8.45 -6.21
N LYS A 501 22.43 9.42 -6.12
CA LYS A 501 22.39 10.41 -5.02
C LYS A 501 21.79 9.81 -3.75
N THR A 502 20.63 9.15 -3.84
CA THR A 502 19.94 8.57 -2.68
C THR A 502 20.84 7.57 -1.94
N ASN A 503 21.50 6.68 -2.68
CA ASN A 503 22.37 5.64 -2.11
C ASN A 503 23.82 6.14 -1.90
N ARG A 504 24.07 7.46 -2.05
CA ARG A 504 25.38 8.12 -1.86
C ARG A 504 26.54 7.54 -2.70
N LEU A 505 26.20 6.87 -3.80
CA LEU A 505 27.15 6.23 -4.74
C LEU A 505 27.92 7.24 -5.61
N LYS A 506 27.42 8.48 -5.71
CA LYS A 506 28.21 9.64 -6.12
C LYS A 506 28.50 10.49 -4.88
N ALA A 507 29.73 10.97 -4.76
CA ALA A 507 30.04 12.04 -3.83
C ALA A 507 29.07 13.22 -4.07
N PRO A 508 28.61 13.92 -3.01
CA PRO A 508 27.82 15.12 -3.20
C PRO A 508 28.64 16.08 -4.08
N ARG A 509 28.03 16.61 -5.15
CA ARG A 509 28.69 17.69 -5.90
C ARG A 509 29.05 18.77 -4.88
N PRO A 510 30.26 19.37 -4.94
CA PRO A 510 30.56 20.52 -4.11
C PRO A 510 29.42 21.52 -4.34
N LYS A 511 28.85 22.03 -3.24
CA LYS A 511 27.90 23.13 -3.37
C LYS A 511 28.72 24.26 -3.97
N ASN A 512 28.47 24.60 -5.24
CA ASN A 512 28.93 25.84 -5.83
C ASN A 512 28.15 26.99 -5.17
N LEU A 513 28.50 27.23 -3.90
CA LEU A 513 28.38 28.50 -3.21
C LEU A 513 29.40 29.47 -3.84
N SER A 514 29.27 29.64 -5.15
CA SER A 514 29.26 30.98 -5.71
C SER A 514 28.17 31.71 -4.93
N GLN A 515 28.57 32.32 -3.81
CA GLN A 515 27.78 33.36 -3.18
C GLN A 515 27.37 34.29 -4.32
N TRP A 516 26.08 34.58 -4.41
CA TRP A 516 25.64 35.69 -5.25
C TRP A 516 26.41 36.90 -4.74
N LYS A 517 27.34 37.42 -5.56
CA LYS A 517 27.94 38.72 -5.30
C LYS A 517 26.85 39.74 -5.59
N SER A 518 25.97 39.96 -4.62
CA SER A 518 25.12 41.13 -4.59
C SER A 518 26.04 42.32 -4.36
N ASP A 519 26.15 43.21 -5.34
CA ASP A 519 26.94 44.44 -5.21
C ASP A 519 26.37 45.40 -4.15
N VAL A 520 25.21 45.06 -3.57
CA VAL A 520 24.71 45.57 -2.29
C VAL A 520 25.62 45.09 -1.16
N MET A 521 26.64 45.89 -0.83
CA MET A 521 27.40 45.77 0.41
C MET A 521 26.44 45.80 1.62
N PRO A 522 26.47 44.82 2.53
CA PRO A 522 25.74 44.93 3.79
C PRO A 522 26.39 46.04 4.64
N THR A 523 25.63 47.07 4.99
CA THR A 523 26.11 48.16 5.84
C THR A 523 26.50 47.62 7.22
N PRO A 524 27.70 47.96 7.75
CA PRO A 524 28.16 47.44 9.03
C PRO A 524 27.35 48.08 10.17
N PHE A 525 26.39 47.33 10.71
CA PHE A 525 25.58 47.78 11.85
C PHE A 525 26.43 47.76 13.13
N SER A 526 27.01 48.90 13.48
CA SER A 526 27.87 49.06 14.66
C SER A 526 27.05 49.01 15.95
N VAL A 527 27.00 47.84 16.59
CA VAL A 527 26.44 47.70 17.94
C VAL A 527 27.38 48.39 18.94
N GLN A 528 27.02 49.60 19.37
CA GLN A 528 27.68 50.27 20.48
C GLN A 528 27.30 49.55 21.79
N LEU A 529 28.23 48.75 22.31
CA LEU A 529 28.17 48.29 23.69
C LEU A 529 28.59 49.46 24.59
N TYR A 530 27.63 50.03 25.32
CA TYR A 530 27.90 50.96 26.41
C TYR A 530 28.63 50.22 27.54
N LYS A 531 29.50 50.94 28.25
CA LYS A 531 30.26 50.44 29.41
C LYS A 531 29.41 50.46 30.69
#